data_AF-A0A4R5PNN0-F1
#
_entry.id   AF-A0A4R5PNN0-F1
#
_cell.length_a   1.000
_cell.length_b   1.000
_cell.length_c   1.000
_cell.angle_alpha   90.00
_cell.angle_beta   90.00
_cell.angle_gamma   90.00
#
_symmetry.space_group_name_H-M   'P 1'
#
loop_
_entity.id
_entity.type
_entity.pdbx_description
1 polymer ?
#
loop_
_entity_poly.entity_id
_entity_poly.type
_entity_poly.pdbx_seq_one_letter_code
_entity_poly.pdbx_strand_id
1 'polypeptide(L)' 'MKKLIIGVALTFALVSPAMAGKATLKKDGKTYALTCENAGCFISEKISMFKSGPKKKLGPGGVANFKKWHAKYKADGYK' A
#
# COMPACT_ATOMS: atom_id res chain seq x y z
N MET A 1 5.65 52.10 -0.71
CA MET A 1 6.01 50.67 -0.69
C MET A 1 5.00 49.91 0.18
N LYS A 2 3.96 49.32 -0.45
CA LYS A 2 2.86 48.63 0.25
C LYS A 2 3.27 47.17 0.51
N LYS A 3 3.46 46.82 1.78
CA LYS A 3 3.79 45.46 2.22
C LYS A 3 2.55 44.57 2.10
N LEU A 4 2.52 43.72 1.07
CA LEU A 4 1.56 42.64 0.92
C LEU A 4 1.91 41.54 1.92
N ILE A 5 1.11 41.45 2.98
CA ILE A 5 1.13 40.34 3.93
C ILE A 5 0.52 39.15 3.19
N ILE A 6 1.37 38.30 2.63
CA ILE A 6 0.97 37.01 2.04
C ILE A 6 0.62 36.09 3.20
N GLY A 7 -0.68 36.07 3.53
CA GLY A 7 -1.25 35.09 4.44
C GLY A 7 -1.07 33.70 3.84
N VAL A 8 -0.18 32.91 4.43
CA VAL A 8 0.02 31.50 4.08
C VAL A 8 -1.26 30.75 4.43
N ALA A 9 -2.07 30.50 3.40
CA ALA A 9 -3.18 29.57 3.49
C ALA A 9 -2.60 28.16 3.67
N LEU A 10 -2.63 27.66 4.91
CA LEU A 10 -2.38 26.26 5.22
C LEU A 10 -3.53 25.46 4.59
N THR A 11 -3.35 25.00 3.36
CA THR A 11 -4.22 23.98 2.78
C THR A 11 -3.98 22.68 3.55
N PHE A 12 -4.88 22.37 4.49
CA PHE A 12 -5.05 21.03 5.03
C PHE A 12 -5.45 20.11 3.88
N ALA A 13 -4.44 19.61 3.16
CA ALA A 13 -4.64 18.53 2.21
C ALA A 13 -5.17 17.36 3.01
N LEU A 14 -6.45 17.04 2.78
CA LEU A 14 -7.06 15.78 3.15
C LEU A 14 -6.16 14.68 2.58
N VAL A 15 -5.30 14.12 3.43
CA VAL A 15 -4.42 13.00 3.10
C VAL A 15 -5.29 11.76 2.95
N SER A 16 -6.01 11.68 1.83
CA SER A 16 -6.50 10.39 1.36
C SER A 16 -5.30 9.45 1.36
N PRO A 17 -5.38 8.26 1.98
CA PRO A 17 -4.28 7.31 1.95
C PRO A 17 -4.06 6.93 0.49
N ALA A 18 -3.11 7.60 -0.15
CA ALA A 18 -2.72 7.29 -1.51
C ALA A 18 -2.30 5.82 -1.51
N MET A 19 -3.09 4.98 -2.18
CA MET A 19 -2.74 3.58 -2.38
C MET A 19 -1.41 3.56 -3.13
N ALA A 20 -0.33 3.24 -2.43
CA ALA A 20 1.01 3.19 -2.98
C ALA A 20 1.17 2.04 -3.98
N GLY A 21 0.37 0.98 -3.85
CA GLY A 21 0.30 -0.10 -4.82
C GLY A 21 -0.55 -1.27 -4.34
N LYS A 22 -1.19 -1.98 -5.27
CA LYS A 22 -1.85 -3.25 -5.02
C LYS A 22 -1.33 -4.30 -6.01
N ALA A 23 -0.96 -5.47 -5.53
CA ALA A 23 -0.57 -6.62 -6.33
C ALA A 23 -1.35 -7.84 -5.86
N THR A 24 -1.80 -8.65 -6.80
CA THR A 24 -2.31 -9.99 -6.50
C THR A 24 -1.19 -10.97 -6.79
N LEU A 25 -0.90 -11.82 -5.82
CA LEU A 25 0.19 -12.78 -5.80
C LEU A 25 -0.41 -14.18 -5.60
N LYS A 26 0.00 -15.17 -6.37
CA LYS A 26 -0.46 -16.56 -6.23
C LYS A 26 0.69 -17.45 -5.81
N LYS A 27 0.49 -18.26 -4.79
CA LYS A 27 1.48 -19.24 -4.32
C LYS A 27 0.78 -20.48 -3.78
N ASP A 28 1.27 -21.66 -4.16
CA ASP A 28 0.75 -22.95 -3.68
C ASP A 28 -0.78 -23.10 -3.83
N GLY A 29 -1.33 -22.65 -4.97
CA GLY A 29 -2.77 -22.67 -5.24
C GLY A 29 -3.59 -21.61 -4.50
N LYS A 30 -2.98 -20.84 -3.61
CA LYS A 30 -3.62 -19.77 -2.85
C LYS A 30 -3.36 -18.41 -3.47
N THR A 31 -4.36 -17.54 -3.39
CA THR A 31 -4.23 -16.14 -3.85
C THR A 31 -3.97 -15.25 -2.64
N TYR A 32 -3.10 -14.28 -2.79
CA TYR A 32 -2.73 -13.29 -1.79
C TYR A 32 -2.86 -11.90 -2.42
N ALA A 33 -3.42 -10.95 -1.69
CA ALA A 33 -3.44 -9.55 -2.06
C ALA A 33 -2.39 -8.81 -1.23
N LEU A 34 -1.36 -8.30 -1.90
CA LEU A 34 -0.38 -7.37 -1.35
C LEU A 34 -0.87 -5.95 -1.61
N THR A 35 -1.22 -5.24 -0.54
CA THR A 35 -1.69 -3.85 -0.61
C THR A 35 -0.77 -2.97 0.21
N CYS A 36 -0.21 -1.94 -0.41
CA CYS A 36 0.55 -0.91 0.27
C CYS A 36 -0.21 0.41 0.22
N GLU A 37 -0.42 0.99 1.38
CA GLU A 37 -1.07 2.28 1.62
C GLU A 37 -0.13 3.14 2.47
N ASN A 38 -0.41 4.43 2.65
CA ASN A 38 0.43 5.30 3.49
C ASN A 38 0.61 4.76 4.92
N ALA A 39 -0.41 4.08 5.46
CA ALA A 39 -0.37 3.48 6.80
C ALA A 39 0.51 2.22 6.91
N GLY A 40 0.87 1.58 5.80
CA GLY A 40 1.63 0.34 5.80
C GLY A 40 1.46 -0.51 4.55
N CYS A 41 2.36 -1.47 4.39
CA CYS A 41 2.21 -2.59 3.47
C CYS A 41 1.59 -3.78 4.19
N PHE A 42 0.60 -4.41 3.57
CA PHE A 42 -0.17 -5.52 4.10
C PHE A 42 -0.28 -6.63 3.07
N ILE A 43 -0.25 -7.88 3.51
CA ILE A 43 -0.58 -9.04 2.70
C ILE A 43 -1.76 -9.79 3.31
N SER A 44 -2.73 -10.17 2.49
CA SER A 44 -3.90 -10.94 2.93
C SER A 44 -4.18 -12.07 1.97
N GLU A 45 -4.36 -13.28 2.48
CA GLU A 45 -4.82 -14.41 1.69
C GLU A 45 -6.25 -14.17 1.22
N LYS A 46 -6.56 -14.43 -0.04
CA LYS A 46 -7.90 -14.40 -0.61
C LYS A 46 -8.45 -15.82 -0.51
N ILE A 47 -9.25 -16.07 0.53
CA ILE A 47 -9.82 -17.40 0.82
C ILE A 47 -10.98 -17.69 -0.13
N SER A 48 -11.77 -16.67 -0.51
CA SER A 48 -12.87 -16.80 -1.46
C SER A 48 -13.17 -15.46 -2.15
N MET A 49 -14.05 -15.47 -3.16
CA MET A 49 -14.49 -14.28 -3.91
C MET A 49 -14.97 -13.15 -2.99
N PHE A 50 -15.59 -13.51 -1.85
CA PHE A 50 -16.15 -12.59 -0.85
C PHE A 50 -15.39 -12.58 0.49
N LYS A 51 -14.41 -13.46 0.68
CA LYS A 51 -13.70 -13.62 1.97
C LYS A 51 -12.19 -13.46 1.77
N SER A 52 -11.64 -12.46 2.44
CA SER A 52 -10.20 -12.32 2.61
C SER A 52 -9.83 -12.77 4.03
N GLY A 53 -8.73 -13.49 4.14
CA GLY A 53 -8.10 -13.85 5.39
C GLY A 53 -7.47 -12.65 6.09
N PRO A 54 -6.81 -12.89 7.24
CA PRO A 54 -6.23 -11.83 8.05
C PRO A 54 -5.17 -11.05 7.26
N LYS A 55 -5.25 -9.71 7.34
CA LYS A 55 -4.25 -8.80 6.79
C LYS A 55 -3.01 -8.80 7.69
N LYS A 56 -1.90 -9.31 7.19
CA LYS A 56 -0.61 -9.27 7.88
C LYS A 56 0.15 -8.01 7.47
N LYS A 57 0.44 -7.12 8.44
CA LYS A 57 1.29 -5.95 8.21
C LYS A 57 2.72 -6.41 7.99
N LEU A 58 3.30 -6.01 6.87
CA LEU A 58 4.66 -6.33 6.48
C LEU A 58 5.65 -5.25 6.87
N GLY A 59 5.20 -3.99 6.86
CA GLY A 59 6.08 -2.88 7.14
C GLY A 59 5.49 -1.52 6.76
N PRO A 60 6.33 -0.49 6.71
CA PRO A 60 5.93 0.87 6.35
C PRO A 60 5.37 0.93 4.93
N GLY A 61 4.47 1.89 4.73
CA GLY A 61 3.82 2.17 3.46
C GLY A 61 4.76 2.74 2.39
N GLY A 62 4.22 3.00 1.21
CA GLY A 62 4.92 3.72 0.14
C GLY A 62 5.38 2.87 -1.03
N VAL A 63 5.57 3.53 -2.18
CA VAL A 63 5.79 2.88 -3.50
C VAL A 63 7.11 2.11 -3.53
N ALA A 64 8.16 2.66 -2.91
CA ALA A 64 9.46 2.00 -2.82
C ALA A 64 9.38 0.69 -2.02
N ASN A 65 8.62 0.68 -0.91
CA ASN A 65 8.40 -0.52 -0.10
C ASN A 65 7.50 -1.53 -0.82
N PHE A 66 6.47 -1.06 -1.55
CA PHE A 66 5.66 -1.92 -2.40
C PHE A 66 6.51 -2.67 -3.42
N LYS A 67 7.41 -1.97 -4.14
CA LYS A 67 8.31 -2.61 -5.11
C LYS A 67 9.23 -3.64 -4.44
N LYS A 68 9.80 -3.32 -3.27
CA LYS A 68 10.66 -4.25 -2.51
C LYS A 68 9.90 -5.51 -2.09
N TRP A 69 8.72 -5.36 -1.50
CA TRP A 69 7.89 -6.49 -1.07
C TRP A 69 7.40 -7.30 -2.26
N HIS A 70 6.92 -6.64 -3.31
CA HIS A 70 6.46 -7.31 -4.53
C HIS A 70 7.59 -8.12 -5.19
N ALA A 71 8.80 -7.55 -5.30
CA ALA A 71 9.96 -8.26 -5.81
C ALA A 71 10.38 -9.42 -4.89
N LYS A 72 10.36 -9.21 -3.56
CA LYS A 72 10.67 -10.26 -2.58
C LYS A 72 9.69 -11.44 -2.71
N TYR A 73 8.39 -11.17 -2.76
CA TYR A 73 7.39 -12.23 -2.95
C TYR A 73 7.53 -12.93 -4.30
N LYS A 74 7.82 -12.21 -5.38
CA LYS A 74 8.14 -12.84 -6.66
C LYS A 74 9.36 -13.76 -6.58
N ALA A 75 10.42 -13.33 -5.91
CA ALA A 75 11.61 -14.15 -5.68
C ALA A 75 11.31 -15.38 -4.79
N ASP A 76 10.41 -15.24 -3.83
CA ASP A 76 9.88 -16.34 -2.99
C ASP A 76 8.93 -17.29 -3.76
N GLY A 77 8.71 -17.08 -5.05
CA GLY A 77 7.88 -17.95 -5.90
C GLY A 77 6.39 -17.59 -5.95
N TYR A 78 6.00 -16.42 -5.45
CA TYR A 78 4.65 -15.90 -5.64
C TYR A 78 4.50 -15.31 -7.06
N LYS A 79 3.53 -15.79 -7.83
CA LYS A 79 3.32 -15.43 -9.25
C LYS A 79 2.13 -14.50 -9.46
#